data_AF-A0A8J4SU36-F1
#
_entry.id   AF-A0A8J4SU36-F1
#
_cell.length_a   1.000
_cell.length_b   1.000
_cell.length_c   1.000
_cell.angle_alpha   90.00
_cell.angle_beta   90.00
_cell.angle_gamma   90.00
#
_symmetry.space_group_name_H-M   'P 1'
#
loop_
_entity.id
_entity.type
_entity.pdbx_description
1 polymer ?
#
loop_
_entity_poly.entity_id
_entity_poly.type
_entity_poly.pdbx_seq_one_letter_code
_entity_poly.pdbx_strand_id
1 'polypeptide(L)'
;MLNDLFTLNHQNIFIPATYQWMTRTLLRFSSVIENVGTDVFKPLEDPDNWEWHACHMHYHSMKVFSRYEVVDTDKRLVSVGLKASFCLEDNICRSGSTPKFRCSNVIDSKGTQGKIGHSFCLKTAKNVFRLR
;
A
#
# COMPACT_ATOMS: atom_id res chain seq x y z
N MET A 1 40.37 -14.32 -6.92
CA MET A 1 39.43 -14.68 -8.00
C MET A 1 38.18 -15.21 -7.33
N LEU A 2 36.99 -14.61 -7.30
CA LEU A 2 36.36 -13.37 -7.78
C LEU A 2 35.40 -12.97 -6.62
N ASN A 3 35.45 -11.75 -6.09
CA ASN A 3 34.61 -10.62 -6.50
C ASN A 3 33.20 -11.02 -6.94
N ASP A 4 32.22 -10.92 -6.04
CA ASP A 4 30.89 -10.44 -6.42
C ASP A 4 30.37 -9.45 -5.36
N LEU A 5 30.04 -8.28 -5.89
CA LEU A 5 29.66 -7.06 -5.19
C LEU A 5 28.21 -7.17 -4.71
N PHE A 6 28.01 -7.23 -3.40
CA PHE A 6 26.84 -6.60 -2.81
C PHE A 6 27.33 -5.39 -2.01
N THR A 7 27.49 -4.28 -2.72
CA THR A 7 27.33 -2.94 -2.14
C THR A 7 25.90 -2.84 -1.63
N LEU A 8 25.66 -3.34 -0.41
CA LEU A 8 24.66 -2.72 0.44
C LEU A 8 25.20 -1.31 0.67
N ASN A 9 24.58 -0.33 0.02
CA ASN A 9 24.68 1.06 0.44
C ASN A 9 24.18 1.12 1.89
N HIS A 10 25.04 0.75 2.85
CA HIS A 10 25.02 1.34 4.18
C HIS A 10 25.32 2.82 3.92
N GLN A 11 24.28 3.56 3.55
CA GLN A 11 24.24 4.96 3.94
C GLN A 11 24.41 4.92 5.44
N ASN A 12 25.62 5.26 5.90
CA ASN A 12 25.84 5.66 7.28
C ASN A 12 24.80 6.76 7.50
N ILE A 13 23.70 6.42 8.18
CA ILE A 13 22.70 7.39 8.59
C ILE A 13 23.44 8.22 9.63
N PHE A 14 24.05 9.32 9.18
CA PHE A 14 24.49 10.38 10.06
C PHE A 14 23.23 10.90 10.74
N ILE A 15 23.03 10.50 11.99
CA ILE A 15 22.09 11.15 12.88
C ILE A 15 22.85 12.36 13.42
N PRO A 16 22.64 13.59 12.89
CA PRO A 16 23.28 14.77 13.45
C PRO A 16 22.99 14.85 14.95
N ALA A 17 23.97 15.27 15.74
CA ALA A 17 23.90 15.33 17.21
C ALA A 17 22.74 16.18 17.78
N THR A 18 22.00 16.87 16.92
CA THR A 18 20.77 17.59 17.20
C THR A 18 19.56 16.87 16.61
N TYR A 19 19.34 15.60 16.93
CA TYR A 19 18.05 14.96 16.67
C TYR A 19 17.05 15.50 17.70
N GLN A 20 16.31 16.55 17.34
CA GLN A 20 15.21 17.01 18.18
C GLN A 20 14.10 15.96 18.16
N TRP A 21 13.71 15.48 19.33
CA TRP A 21 12.57 14.58 19.51
C TRP A 21 11.28 15.29 19.10
N MET A 22 10.94 15.22 17.82
CA MET A 22 9.66 15.70 17.31
C MET A 22 8.59 14.63 17.53
N THR A 23 7.56 14.98 18.31
CA THR A 23 6.35 14.16 18.42
C THR A 23 5.51 14.34 17.16
N ARG A 24 4.95 13.24 16.66
CA ARG A 24 4.03 13.24 15.51
C ARG A 24 2.69 12.68 15.95
N THR A 25 1.62 13.41 15.69
CA THR A 25 0.26 12.93 15.92
C THR A 25 -0.20 12.16 14.69
N LEU A 26 -0.59 10.90 14.87
CA LEU A 26 -0.96 10.01 13.78
C LEU A 26 -2.41 9.54 13.94
N LEU A 27 -3.21 9.74 12.90
CA LEU A 27 -4.53 9.12 12.77
C LEU A 27 -4.37 7.73 12.15
N ARG A 28 -4.71 6.69 12.91
CA ARG A 28 -4.71 5.31 12.43
C ARG A 28 -6.12 4.90 12.07
N PHE A 29 -6.29 4.35 10.88
CA PHE A 29 -7.56 3.84 10.42
C PHE A 29 -7.34 2.76 9.36
N SER A 30 -8.37 1.98 9.09
CA SER A 30 -8.36 0.98 8.03
C SER A 30 -9.33 1.39 6.93
N SER A 31 -8.92 1.26 5.68
CA SER A 31 -9.85 1.34 4.55
C SER A 31 -10.20 -0.07 4.12
N VAL A 32 -11.48 -0.40 4.16
CA VAL A 32 -12.00 -1.65 3.61
C VAL A 32 -12.62 -1.33 2.26
N ILE A 33 -12.17 -2.02 1.24
CA ILE A 33 -12.61 -1.82 -0.13
C ILE A 33 -13.29 -3.11 -0.55
N GLU A 34 -14.42 -2.99 -1.22
CA GLU A 34 -15.21 -4.06 -1.84
C GLU A 34 -15.30 -3.80 -3.34
N ASN A 35 -15.29 -4.84 -4.17
CA ASN A 35 -15.61 -4.73 -5.59
C ASN A 35 -17.03 -5.26 -5.80
N VAL A 36 -18.00 -4.34 -5.71
CA VAL A 36 -19.42 -4.64 -5.90
C VAL A 36 -19.82 -4.81 -7.37
N GLY A 37 -18.91 -4.50 -8.31
CA GLY A 37 -19.14 -4.71 -9.74
C GLY A 37 -19.03 -6.18 -10.12
N THR A 38 -19.53 -6.55 -11.30
CA THR A 38 -19.58 -7.95 -11.74
C THR A 38 -18.24 -8.48 -12.25
N ASP A 39 -17.39 -7.58 -12.74
CA ASP A 39 -16.12 -7.92 -13.37
C ASP A 39 -14.93 -7.81 -12.40
N VAL A 40 -13.84 -8.45 -12.81
CA VAL A 40 -12.55 -8.33 -12.14
C VAL A 40 -12.04 -6.90 -12.26
N PHE A 41 -11.75 -6.25 -11.14
CA PHE A 41 -10.97 -5.02 -11.14
C PHE A 41 -9.49 -5.36 -11.34
N LYS A 42 -8.87 -4.76 -12.36
CA LYS A 42 -7.45 -4.91 -12.67
C LYS A 42 -6.73 -3.57 -12.51
N PRO A 43 -5.45 -3.57 -12.11
CA PRO A 43 -4.65 -2.36 -12.15
C PRO A 43 -4.52 -1.85 -13.59
N LEU A 44 -4.52 -0.52 -13.74
CA LEU A 44 -4.34 0.13 -15.06
C LEU A 44 -2.87 0.08 -15.51
N GLU A 45 -1.95 0.14 -14.57
CA GLU A 45 -0.51 0.12 -14.84
C GLU A 45 -0.05 -1.29 -15.28
N ASP A 46 0.79 -1.31 -16.30
CA ASP A 46 1.46 -2.53 -16.75
C ASP A 46 2.27 -3.15 -15.60
N PRO A 47 2.26 -4.49 -15.43
CA PRO A 47 3.10 -5.17 -14.45
C PRO A 47 4.55 -4.69 -14.39
N ASP A 48 5.16 -4.30 -15.51
CA ASP A 48 6.55 -3.81 -15.56
C ASP A 48 6.75 -2.45 -14.89
N ASN A 49 5.68 -1.69 -14.71
CA ASN A 49 5.69 -0.42 -13.99
C ASN A 49 5.34 -0.56 -12.51
N TRP A 50 5.12 -1.78 -12.00
CA TRP A 50 4.80 -1.97 -10.59
C TRP A 50 6.05 -1.74 -9.73
N GLU A 51 5.87 -1.03 -8.62
CA GLU A 51 6.98 -0.63 -7.75
C GLU A 51 7.06 -1.52 -6.51
N TRP A 52 8.27 -1.99 -6.17
CA TRP A 52 8.51 -2.74 -4.95
C TRP A 52 8.51 -1.81 -3.73
N HIS A 53 7.63 -2.09 -2.76
CA HIS A 53 7.58 -1.35 -1.51
C HIS A 53 8.21 -2.12 -0.35
N ALA A 54 9.47 -1.80 -0.02
CA ALA A 54 10.24 -2.49 1.01
C ALA A 54 9.56 -2.51 2.40
N CYS A 55 8.82 -1.46 2.76
CA CYS A 55 8.10 -1.41 4.04
C CYS A 55 7.00 -2.48 4.16
N HIS A 56 6.42 -2.90 3.03
CA HIS A 56 5.35 -3.90 2.98
C HIS A 56 5.78 -5.22 2.34
N MET A 57 7.01 -5.25 1.80
CA MET A 57 7.62 -6.39 1.13
C MET A 57 6.74 -6.97 0.03
N HIS A 58 6.19 -6.13 -0.85
CA HIS A 58 5.50 -6.57 -2.06
C HIS A 58 5.47 -5.48 -3.14
N TYR A 59 5.14 -5.86 -4.37
CA TYR A 59 4.89 -4.91 -5.46
C TYR A 59 3.54 -4.23 -5.31
N HIS A 60 3.48 -2.94 -5.62
CA HIS A 60 2.25 -2.18 -5.71
C HIS A 60 1.88 -1.95 -7.17
N SER A 61 0.66 -2.33 -7.53
CA SER A 61 0.14 -2.24 -8.90
C SER A 61 -0.61 -0.94 -9.19
N MET A 62 -0.66 -0.03 -8.22
CA MET A 62 -1.29 1.29 -8.35
C MET A 62 -0.44 2.35 -7.65
N LYS A 63 -0.22 3.49 -8.33
CA LYS A 63 0.56 4.65 -7.86
C LYS A 63 -0.22 5.69 -7.04
N VAL A 64 -1.54 5.60 -7.03
CA VAL A 64 -2.40 6.36 -6.12
C VAL A 64 -3.63 5.51 -5.90
N PHE A 65 -3.86 5.08 -4.66
CA PHE A 65 -5.01 4.26 -4.35
C PHE A 65 -6.18 5.06 -3.81
N SER A 66 -5.90 5.97 -2.89
CA SER A 66 -6.93 6.76 -2.24
C SER A 66 -6.37 8.08 -1.74
N ARG A 67 -7.25 9.08 -1.71
CA ARG A 67 -7.00 10.39 -1.11
C ARG A 67 -7.89 10.53 0.11
N TYR A 68 -7.30 10.93 1.21
CA TYR A 68 -7.99 11.17 2.47
C TYR A 68 -7.94 12.66 2.77
N GLU A 69 -9.10 13.23 3.08
CA GLU A 69 -9.20 14.62 3.51
C GLU A 69 -9.68 14.65 4.95
N VAL A 70 -9.01 15.45 5.77
CA VAL A 70 -9.49 15.81 7.09
C VAL A 70 -10.14 17.18 6.95
N VAL A 71 -11.42 17.27 7.30
CA VAL A 71 -12.20 18.51 7.27
C VAL A 71 -12.65 18.90 8.68
N ASP A 72 -12.84 20.19 8.92
CA ASP A 72 -13.42 20.69 10.16
C ASP A 72 -14.97 20.65 10.16
N THR A 73 -15.58 21.14 11.23
CA THR A 73 -17.05 21.20 11.38
C THR A 73 -17.73 22.07 10.32
N ASP A 74 -17.00 23.05 9.77
CA ASP A 74 -17.47 23.95 8.72
C ASP A 74 -17.16 23.39 7.31
N LYS A 75 -16.75 22.11 7.23
CA LYS A 75 -16.32 21.40 6.02
C LYS A 75 -15.10 22.02 5.33
N ARG A 76 -14.29 22.80 6.03
CA ARG A 76 -13.05 23.35 5.48
C ARG A 76 -11.93 22.32 5.55
N LEU A 77 -11.09 22.29 4.53
CA LEU A 77 -9.97 21.36 4.43
C LEU A 77 -8.87 21.70 5.46
N VAL A 78 -8.56 20.75 6.33
CA VAL A 78 -7.54 20.89 7.39
C VAL A 78 -6.24 20.18 6.99
N SER A 79 -6.34 19.02 6.35
CA SER A 79 -5.17 18.26 5.92
C SER A 79 -5.52 17.26 4.83
N VAL A 80 -4.54 16.91 3.99
CA VAL A 80 -4.68 15.95 2.89
C VAL A 80 -3.66 14.83 3.07
N GLY A 81 -4.11 13.60 2.92
CA GLY A 81 -3.29 12.41 2.86
C GLY A 81 -3.49 11.65 1.57
N LEU A 82 -2.44 10.97 1.14
CA LEU A 82 -2.50 10.04 0.03
C LEU A 82 -2.08 8.66 0.52
N LYS A 83 -2.83 7.63 0.12
CA LYS A 83 -2.29 6.29 0.05
C LYS A 83 -1.57 6.17 -1.28
N ALA A 84 -0.27 6.45 -1.24
CA ALA A 84 0.58 6.56 -2.42
C ALA A 84 0.68 5.25 -3.21
N SER A 85 0.45 4.09 -2.61
CA SER A 85 0.60 2.86 -3.38
C SER A 85 -0.07 1.66 -2.71
N PHE A 86 -0.47 0.69 -3.53
CA PHE A 86 -1.23 -0.46 -3.06
C PHE A 86 -1.03 -1.73 -3.88
N CYS A 87 -0.86 -2.87 -3.20
CA CYS A 87 -0.97 -4.19 -3.81
C CYS A 87 -2.43 -4.63 -3.83
N LEU A 88 -2.97 -5.12 -4.96
CA LEU A 88 -4.36 -5.59 -5.11
C LEU A 88 -4.44 -7.11 -4.84
N GLU A 89 -4.97 -7.50 -3.68
CA GLU A 89 -5.09 -8.89 -3.22
C GLU A 89 -6.45 -9.12 -2.56
N ASP A 90 -6.97 -10.34 -2.71
CA ASP A 90 -8.18 -10.79 -2.03
C ASP A 90 -7.82 -11.25 -0.59
N ASN A 91 -8.13 -10.44 0.42
CA ASN A 91 -7.68 -10.69 1.81
C ASN A 91 -8.71 -11.44 2.67
N ILE A 92 -9.99 -11.04 2.64
CA ILE A 92 -11.04 -11.60 3.52
C ILE A 92 -12.24 -12.01 2.67
N CYS A 93 -12.42 -13.31 2.44
CA CYS A 93 -13.53 -13.83 1.63
C CYS A 93 -14.68 -14.37 2.50
N ARG A 94 -15.94 -14.11 2.11
CA ARG A 94 -17.13 -14.75 2.68
C ARG A 94 -17.08 -16.25 2.39
N SER A 95 -17.75 -17.04 3.23
CA SER A 95 -17.83 -18.49 3.12
C SER A 95 -18.25 -18.95 1.72
N GLY A 96 -17.53 -19.94 1.17
CA GLY A 96 -17.75 -20.47 -0.17
C GLY A 96 -17.04 -19.74 -1.30
N SER A 97 -16.35 -18.62 -1.02
CA SER A 97 -15.53 -17.91 -2.00
C SER A 97 -14.04 -18.14 -1.78
N THR A 98 -13.31 -18.38 -2.87
CA THR A 98 -11.85 -18.58 -2.84
C THR A 98 -11.12 -17.32 -3.34
N PRO A 99 -10.07 -16.87 -2.64
CA PRO A 99 -9.27 -15.74 -3.10
C PRO A 99 -8.54 -16.11 -4.40
N LYS A 100 -8.53 -15.20 -5.38
CA LYS A 100 -7.92 -15.40 -6.70
C LYS A 100 -6.62 -14.61 -6.87
N PHE A 101 -6.59 -13.41 -6.32
CA PHE A 101 -5.45 -12.49 -6.44
C PHE A 101 -4.64 -12.48 -5.15
N ARG A 102 -3.32 -12.61 -5.27
CA ARG A 102 -2.36 -12.66 -4.17
C ARG A 102 -1.10 -11.86 -4.48
N CYS A 103 -0.70 -11.03 -3.53
CA CYS A 103 0.59 -10.37 -3.55
C CYS A 103 1.69 -11.41 -3.31
N SER A 104 2.85 -11.24 -3.95
CA SER A 104 4.05 -11.99 -3.59
C SER A 104 4.92 -11.17 -2.65
N ASN A 105 5.53 -11.85 -1.68
CA ASN A 105 6.51 -11.30 -0.77
C ASN A 105 7.97 -11.56 -1.18
N VAL A 106 8.18 -12.10 -2.38
CA VAL A 106 9.51 -12.34 -2.97
C VAL A 106 9.77 -11.27 -4.03
N ILE A 107 10.96 -10.66 -4.00
CA ILE A 107 11.30 -9.49 -4.83
C ILE A 107 11.32 -9.78 -6.34
N ASP A 108 11.51 -11.03 -6.75
CA ASP A 108 11.51 -11.49 -8.14
C ASP A 108 10.12 -11.88 -8.65
N SER A 109 9.09 -11.82 -7.80
CA SER A 109 7.74 -12.23 -8.11
C SER A 109 6.74 -11.13 -7.75
N LYS A 110 5.91 -10.74 -8.72
CA LYS A 110 4.87 -9.71 -8.57
C LYS A 110 3.56 -10.26 -8.00
N GLY A 111 3.40 -11.58 -7.98
CA GLY A 111 2.15 -12.26 -7.67
C GLY A 111 1.07 -12.03 -8.75
N THR A 112 -0.18 -12.38 -8.42
CA THR A 112 -1.34 -12.12 -9.26
C THR A 112 -2.15 -11.00 -8.63
N GLN A 113 -2.10 -9.79 -9.20
CA GLN A 113 -2.79 -8.64 -8.60
C GLN A 113 -4.06 -8.27 -9.34
N GLY A 114 -5.11 -8.00 -8.57
CA GLY A 114 -6.45 -7.68 -9.05
C GLY A 114 -7.47 -7.84 -7.91
N LYS A 115 -8.75 -7.80 -8.26
CA LYS A 115 -9.83 -8.05 -7.30
C LYS A 115 -11.02 -8.69 -7.99
N ILE A 116 -11.53 -9.78 -7.42
CA ILE A 116 -12.68 -10.49 -8.00
C ILE A 116 -13.93 -9.59 -8.04
N GLY A 117 -14.76 -9.78 -9.06
CA GLY A 117 -16.11 -9.19 -9.13
C GLY A 117 -17.09 -9.89 -8.20
N HIS A 118 -18.24 -9.26 -7.94
CA HIS A 118 -19.27 -9.69 -6.98
C HIS A 118 -18.66 -9.96 -5.59
N SER A 119 -17.70 -9.14 -5.18
CA SER A 119 -16.66 -9.60 -4.26
C SER A 119 -17.20 -9.97 -2.89
N PHE A 120 -17.36 -11.28 -2.71
CA PHE A 120 -17.32 -11.93 -1.41
C PHE A 120 -15.96 -11.71 -0.72
N CYS A 121 -14.92 -11.25 -1.45
CA CYS A 121 -13.60 -10.93 -0.90
C CYS A 121 -13.37 -9.43 -0.69
N LEU A 122 -13.16 -9.04 0.56
CA LEU A 122 -12.80 -7.71 1.01
C LEU A 122 -11.28 -7.54 1.00
N LYS A 123 -10.89 -6.28 0.80
CA LYS A 123 -9.52 -5.84 0.93
C LYS A 123 -9.38 -4.78 2.02
N THR A 124 -8.42 -4.97 2.91
CA THR A 124 -8.15 -4.04 4.01
C THR A 124 -6.79 -3.37 3.84
N ALA A 125 -6.79 -2.04 3.71
CA ALA A 125 -5.61 -1.20 3.78
C ALA A 125 -5.43 -0.67 5.20
N LYS A 126 -4.31 -0.98 5.86
CA LYS A 126 -3.93 -0.27 7.09
C LYS A 126 -3.34 1.08 6.70
N ASN A 127 -3.87 2.16 7.28
CA ASN A 127 -3.43 3.52 7.00
C ASN A 127 -3.00 4.21 8.29
N VAL A 128 -1.96 5.01 8.14
CA VAL A 128 -1.46 5.89 9.19
C VAL A 128 -1.31 7.25 8.54
N PHE A 129 -2.13 8.20 8.97
CA PHE A 129 -2.14 9.55 8.44
C PHE A 129 -1.51 10.50 9.45
N ARG A 130 -0.59 11.35 8.98
CA ARG A 130 0.09 12.33 9.83
C ARG A 130 -0.78 13.57 9.96
N LEU A 131 -1.20 13.86 11.19
CA LEU A 131 -1.87 15.08 11.57
C LEU A 131 -0.81 16.10 12.02
N ARG A 132 -0.30 16.89 11.06
CA ARG A 132 0.79 17.88 11.18
C ARG A 132 2.21 17.29 11.31
#